data_AF-A0AAV7DAY0-F1
#
_entry.id   AF-A0AAV7DAY0-F1
#
_cell.length_a   1.000
_cell.length_b   1.000
_cell.length_c   1.000
_cell.angle_alpha   90.00
_cell.angle_beta   90.00
_cell.angle_gamma   90.00
#
_symmetry.space_group_name_H-M   'P 1'
#
loop_
_entity.id
_entity.type
_entity.pdbx_description
1 polymer ?
#
loop_
_entity_poly.entity_id
_entity_poly.type
_entity_poly.pdbx_seq_one_letter_code
_entity_poly.pdbx_strand_id
1 'polypeptide(L)'
;MHKTSFPTTSSLFLKFCIVLLLAVSSLVPYVKGSRLIHSYKHLEGDVRWRRLFSATHYFLSIERSGQVRGTQRFTSNSVFHVYSVSVGVVAMHSAGTGLYVAMDRTGKVYGAVRISIKKNLAPIVSSKKE
;
A
#
# COMPACT_ATOMS: atom_id res chain seq x y z
N MET A 1 -53.17 36.00 -12.20
CA MET A 1 -53.68 34.68 -11.73
C MET A 1 -53.61 33.69 -12.88
N HIS A 2 -52.71 32.70 -12.88
CA HIS A 2 -53.06 31.26 -12.77
C HIS A 2 -51.79 30.37 -12.86
N LYS A 3 -51.91 29.20 -12.24
CA LYS A 3 -50.89 28.28 -11.69
C LYS A 3 -49.91 27.61 -12.66
N THR A 4 -48.79 27.22 -12.04
CA THR A 4 -47.80 26.21 -12.46
C THR A 4 -48.39 24.79 -12.57
N SER A 5 -47.83 23.96 -13.45
CA SER A 5 -47.84 22.49 -13.28
C SER A 5 -46.71 21.82 -14.07
N PHE A 6 -45.76 21.20 -13.36
CA PHE A 6 -44.77 20.27 -13.92
C PHE A 6 -45.42 18.87 -14.09
N PRO A 7 -45.17 18.14 -15.19
CA PRO A 7 -45.67 16.78 -15.32
C PRO A 7 -44.86 15.81 -14.44
N THR A 8 -45.59 15.14 -13.55
CA THR A 8 -45.15 14.02 -12.73
C THR A 8 -45.00 12.76 -13.59
N THR A 9 -43.82 12.53 -14.15
CA THR A 9 -43.51 11.33 -14.94
C THR A 9 -42.91 10.21 -14.09
N SER A 10 -43.77 9.22 -13.85
CA SER A 10 -43.51 7.80 -13.60
C SER A 10 -42.44 7.39 -12.57
N SER A 11 -42.89 7.33 -11.31
CA SER A 11 -42.28 6.60 -10.19
C SER A 11 -41.81 5.16 -10.53
N LEU A 12 -42.38 4.54 -11.56
CA LEU A 12 -42.09 3.16 -11.97
C LEU A 12 -40.71 2.99 -12.63
N PHE A 13 -40.26 3.95 -13.46
CA PHE A 13 -38.96 3.87 -14.12
C PHE A 13 -37.81 4.04 -13.12
N LEU A 14 -37.95 4.97 -12.17
CA LEU A 14 -36.95 5.17 -11.11
C LEU A 14 -36.88 3.94 -10.19
N LYS A 15 -38.02 3.32 -9.88
CA LYS A 15 -38.07 2.06 -9.13
C LYS A 15 -37.41 0.91 -9.90
N PHE A 16 -37.62 0.82 -11.21
CA PHE A 16 -36.98 -0.22 -12.03
C PHE A 16 -35.46 -0.06 -12.09
N CYS A 17 -34.96 1.18 -12.28
CA CYS A 17 -33.53 1.46 -12.25
C CYS A 17 -32.89 1.14 -10.90
N ILE A 18 -33.55 1.44 -9.77
CA ILE A 18 -33.03 1.12 -8.44
C ILE A 18 -32.98 -0.40 -8.21
N VAL A 19 -34.01 -1.13 -8.62
CA VAL A 19 -34.04 -2.60 -8.52
C VAL A 19 -32.93 -3.23 -9.38
N LEU A 20 -32.70 -2.71 -10.59
CA LEU A 20 -31.63 -3.17 -11.48
C LEU A 20 -30.23 -2.89 -10.88
N LEU A 21 -30.01 -1.71 -10.29
CA LEU A 21 -28.74 -1.36 -9.62
C LEU A 21 -28.45 -2.23 -8.40
N LEU A 22 -29.48 -2.55 -7.60
CA LEU A 22 -29.34 -3.44 -6.45
C LEU A 22 -29.05 -4.90 -6.87
N ALA A 23 -29.66 -5.37 -7.97
CA ALA A 23 -29.39 -6.71 -8.49
C ALA A 23 -27.95 -6.86 -9.02
N VAL A 24 -27.42 -5.84 -9.72
CA VAL A 24 -26.02 -5.85 -10.21
C VAL A 24 -25.01 -5.90 -9.07
N SER A 25 -25.33 -5.30 -7.92
CA SER A 25 -24.46 -5.32 -6.74
C SER A 25 -24.25 -6.73 -6.16
N SER A 26 -25.21 -7.64 -6.40
CA SER A 26 -25.12 -9.05 -5.95
C SER A 26 -24.35 -9.97 -6.92
N LEU A 27 -24.16 -9.53 -8.17
CA LEU A 27 -23.39 -10.26 -9.19
C LEU A 27 -21.90 -9.94 -9.14
N VAL A 28 -21.49 -8.89 -8.44
CA VAL A 28 -20.09 -8.67 -8.11
C VAL A 28 -19.77 -9.59 -6.94
N PRO A 29 -18.92 -10.62 -7.11
CA PRO A 29 -18.48 -11.41 -5.97
C PRO A 29 -17.79 -10.46 -5.00
N TYR A 30 -18.47 -10.16 -3.88
CA TYR A 30 -17.84 -9.50 -2.75
C TYR A 30 -16.83 -10.50 -2.19
N VAL A 31 -15.61 -10.45 -2.71
CA VAL A 31 -14.48 -11.20 -2.19
C VAL A 31 -14.18 -10.59 -0.83
N LYS A 32 -14.86 -11.07 0.20
CA LYS A 32 -14.45 -10.89 1.59
C LYS A 32 -13.20 -11.75 1.76
N GLY A 33 -12.07 -11.20 1.31
CA GLY A 33 -10.77 -11.81 1.44
C GLY A 33 -10.33 -11.81 2.90
N SER A 34 -10.99 -12.62 3.74
CA SER A 34 -10.41 -13.09 4.99
C SER A 34 -9.31 -14.10 4.64
N ARG A 35 -8.24 -13.61 4.00
CA ARG A 35 -6.96 -14.31 4.04
C ARG A 35 -6.59 -14.35 5.50
N LEU A 36 -6.68 -15.53 6.10
CA LEU A 36 -6.34 -15.78 7.49
C LEU A 36 -5.03 -15.05 7.80
N ILE A 37 -5.13 -13.93 8.52
CA ILE A 37 -4.00 -13.13 9.00
C ILE A 37 -3.15 -13.97 9.99
N HIS A 38 -3.56 -15.20 10.31
CA HIS A 38 -3.12 -15.90 11.49
C HIS A 38 -2.02 -16.96 11.32
N SER A 39 -1.37 -17.11 10.16
CA SER A 39 -0.29 -18.11 10.08
C SER A 39 0.84 -17.79 9.09
N TYR A 40 1.65 -16.79 9.44
CA TYR A 40 2.98 -16.59 8.86
C TYR A 40 4.05 -16.43 9.94
N LYS A 41 3.87 -17.06 11.12
CA LYS A 41 4.89 -17.04 12.18
C LYS A 41 6.25 -17.58 11.69
N HIS A 42 6.23 -18.54 10.77
CA HIS A 42 7.45 -19.06 10.15
C HIS A 42 8.13 -18.08 9.17
N LEU A 43 7.49 -16.96 8.85
CA LEU A 43 8.08 -15.88 8.04
C LEU A 43 8.67 -14.76 8.91
N GLU A 44 8.41 -14.76 10.21
CA GLU A 44 9.06 -13.84 11.14
C GLU A 44 10.56 -14.13 11.16
N GLY A 45 11.37 -13.12 10.86
CA GLY A 45 12.82 -13.26 10.76
C GLY A 45 13.36 -13.87 9.47
N ASP A 46 12.53 -14.32 8.52
CA ASP A 46 12.99 -14.76 7.19
C ASP A 46 13.47 -13.57 6.35
N VAL A 47 14.70 -13.63 5.84
CA VAL A 47 15.32 -12.55 5.06
C VAL A 47 15.28 -12.88 3.58
N ARG A 48 14.56 -12.06 2.81
CA ARG A 48 14.37 -12.25 1.37
C ARG A 48 15.02 -11.14 0.57
N TRP A 49 15.88 -11.52 -0.37
CA TRP A 49 16.56 -10.57 -1.25
C TRP A 49 15.68 -10.29 -2.46
N ARG A 50 15.19 -9.05 -2.60
CA ARG A 50 14.23 -8.68 -3.64
C ARG A 50 14.52 -7.31 -4.22
N ARG A 51 14.11 -7.08 -5.47
CA ARG A 51 13.99 -5.75 -6.06
C ARG A 51 12.52 -5.38 -6.10
N LEU A 52 12.19 -4.15 -5.72
CA LEU A 52 10.82 -3.65 -5.75
C LEU A 52 10.61 -2.89 -7.06
N PHE A 53 9.86 -3.48 -7.98
CA PHE A 53 9.53 -2.88 -9.26
C PHE A 53 8.18 -2.16 -9.17
N SER A 54 8.20 -0.87 -9.47
CA SER A 54 7.01 -0.03 -9.51
C SER A 54 6.20 -0.28 -10.77
N ALA A 55 4.88 -0.07 -10.70
CA ALA A 55 4.00 0.00 -11.85
C ALA A 55 4.42 1.08 -12.87
N THR A 56 5.15 2.11 -12.42
CA THR A 56 5.74 3.14 -13.30
C THR A 56 7.02 2.69 -14.01
N HIS A 57 7.36 1.39 -13.96
CA HIS A 57 8.53 0.79 -14.58
C HIS A 57 9.90 1.25 -14.04
N TYR A 58 9.98 1.48 -12.73
CA TYR A 58 11.23 1.79 -12.03
C TYR A 58 11.46 0.83 -10.86
N PHE A 59 12.72 0.43 -10.63
CA PHE A 59 13.12 -0.21 -9.40
C PHE A 59 13.30 0.82 -8.28
N LEU A 60 12.83 0.52 -7.09
CA LEU A 60 13.18 1.29 -5.90
C LEU A 60 14.70 1.25 -5.68
N SER A 61 15.31 2.36 -5.29
CA SER A 61 16.73 2.46 -4.98
C SER A 61 16.97 3.51 -3.90
N ILE A 62 17.91 3.25 -3.00
CA ILE A 62 18.40 4.21 -2.01
C ILE A 62 19.84 4.58 -2.33
N GLU A 63 20.12 5.87 -2.44
CA GLU A 63 21.48 6.38 -2.58
C GLU A 63 22.16 6.52 -1.22
N ARG A 64 23.50 6.54 -1.16
CA ARG A 64 24.24 6.74 0.10
C ARG A 64 23.90 8.06 0.80
N SER A 65 23.41 9.04 0.06
CA SER A 65 22.88 10.32 0.58
C SER A 65 21.60 10.15 1.42
N GLY A 66 20.97 8.98 1.42
CA GLY A 66 19.65 8.75 2.02
C GLY A 66 18.49 9.16 1.12
N GLN A 67 18.73 9.62 -0.11
CA GLN A 67 17.68 9.87 -1.07
C GLN A 67 17.10 8.55 -1.61
N VAL A 68 15.77 8.45 -1.61
CA VAL A 68 15.03 7.31 -2.16
C VAL A 68 14.41 7.72 -3.50
N ARG A 69 14.68 6.96 -4.55
CA ARG A 69 14.18 7.24 -5.92
C ARG A 69 13.95 5.97 -6.72
N GLY A 70 13.30 6.13 -7.88
CA GLY A 70 13.23 5.10 -8.91
C GLY A 70 14.49 5.05 -9.78
N THR A 71 14.92 3.86 -10.20
CA THR A 71 15.96 3.65 -11.19
C THR A 71 15.55 2.58 -12.19
N GLN A 72 15.89 2.75 -13.46
CA GLN A 72 15.71 1.69 -14.48
C GLN A 72 16.88 0.70 -14.48
N ARG A 73 17.97 1.01 -13.77
CA ARG A 73 19.19 0.19 -13.76
C ARG A 73 19.14 -0.84 -12.64
N PHE A 74 19.57 -2.06 -12.97
CA PHE A 74 19.81 -3.11 -11.99
C PHE A 74 21.11 -2.80 -11.23
N THR A 75 20.99 -2.17 -10.06
CA THR A 75 22.13 -1.77 -9.22
C THR A 75 22.09 -2.48 -7.86
N SER A 76 23.22 -2.56 -7.16
CA SER A 76 23.26 -3.06 -5.78
C SER A 76 22.35 -2.26 -4.85
N ASN A 77 22.25 -0.95 -5.07
CA ASN A 77 21.37 -0.04 -4.31
C ASN A 77 19.87 -0.34 -4.49
N SER A 78 19.50 -1.05 -5.56
CA SER A 78 18.11 -1.46 -5.85
C SER A 78 17.72 -2.83 -5.29
N VAL A 79 18.67 -3.55 -4.67
CA VAL A 79 18.43 -4.83 -4.01
C VAL A 79 18.14 -4.58 -2.54
N PHE A 80 17.06 -5.14 -2.03
CA PHE A 80 16.62 -5.00 -0.64
C PHE A 80 16.58 -6.34 0.07
N HIS A 81 17.08 -6.36 1.30
CA HIS A 81 16.71 -7.37 2.27
C HIS A 81 15.34 -7.01 2.83
N VAL A 82 14.36 -7.87 2.59
CA VAL A 82 13.00 -7.74 3.10
C VAL A 82 12.82 -8.82 4.15
N TYR A 83 12.54 -8.41 5.38
CA TYR A 83 12.26 -9.36 6.46
C TYR A 83 11.03 -8.94 7.25
N SER A 84 10.27 -9.93 7.69
CA SER A 84 9.08 -9.68 8.51
C SER A 84 9.50 -9.40 9.94
N VAL A 85 8.95 -8.32 10.48
CA VAL A 85 9.13 -7.88 11.86
C VAL A 85 7.92 -8.22 12.73
N SER A 86 6.77 -8.37 12.08
CA SER A 86 5.49 -8.84 12.63
C SER A 86 4.62 -9.26 11.45
N VAL A 87 3.57 -10.03 11.69
CA VAL A 87 2.61 -10.43 10.66
C VAL A 87 2.10 -9.20 9.89
N GLY A 88 2.33 -9.20 8.58
CA GLY A 88 1.90 -8.12 7.68
C GLY A 88 2.76 -6.84 7.75
N VAL A 89 3.82 -6.82 8.57
CA VAL A 89 4.77 -5.70 8.67
C VAL A 89 6.17 -6.19 8.28
N VAL A 90 6.82 -5.43 7.40
CA VAL A 90 8.17 -5.73 6.95
C VAL A 90 9.11 -4.55 7.22
N ALA A 91 10.35 -4.87 7.55
CA ALA A 91 11.44 -3.93 7.42
C ALA A 91 12.21 -4.25 6.14
N MET A 92 12.67 -3.20 5.48
CA MET A 92 13.48 -3.34 4.28
C MET A 92 14.65 -2.38 4.28
N HIS A 93 15.83 -2.90 3.98
CA HIS A 93 17.04 -2.11 3.81
C HIS A 93 17.81 -2.53 2.56
N SER A 94 18.47 -1.57 1.93
CA SER A 94 19.21 -1.80 0.70
C SER A 94 20.48 -2.59 0.99
N ALA A 95 20.75 -3.64 0.22
CA ALA A 95 21.99 -4.41 0.30
C ALA A 95 23.21 -3.57 -0.13
N GLY A 96 23.02 -2.60 -1.02
CA GLY A 96 24.10 -1.74 -1.51
C GLY A 96 24.51 -0.62 -0.56
N THR A 97 23.57 -0.05 0.20
CA THR A 97 23.84 1.09 1.10
C THR A 97 23.68 0.76 2.57
N GLY A 98 23.03 -0.35 2.92
CA GLY A 98 22.67 -0.70 4.30
C GLY A 98 21.54 0.15 4.90
N LEU A 99 21.06 1.18 4.18
CA LEU A 99 20.02 2.08 4.67
C LEU A 99 18.63 1.44 4.60
N TYR A 100 17.82 1.72 5.61
CA TYR A 100 16.42 1.33 5.70
C TYR A 100 15.54 2.29 4.93
N VAL A 101 14.51 1.77 4.27
CA VAL A 101 13.44 2.63 3.74
C VAL A 101 12.53 3.02 4.91
N ALA A 102 12.40 4.33 5.14
CA ALA A 102 11.49 4.89 6.12
C ALA A 102 10.63 5.97 5.45
N MET A 103 9.50 6.29 6.09
CA MET A 103 8.64 7.39 5.68
C MET A 103 8.42 8.32 6.87
N ASP A 104 8.52 9.62 6.64
CA ASP A 104 8.19 10.60 7.66
C ASP A 104 6.67 10.86 7.72
N ARG A 105 6.25 11.68 8.69
CA ARG A 105 4.83 12.00 8.88
C ARG A 105 4.23 12.81 7.73
N THR A 106 5.05 13.43 6.90
CA THR A 106 4.60 14.20 5.72
C THR A 106 4.41 13.30 4.50
N GLY A 107 4.78 12.01 4.61
CA GLY A 107 4.75 11.06 3.50
C GLY A 107 6.04 11.03 2.68
N LYS A 108 7.08 11.77 3.07
CA LYS A 108 8.36 11.76 2.38
C LYS A 108 9.12 10.48 2.72
N VAL A 109 9.51 9.75 1.69
CA VAL A 109 10.31 8.54 1.81
C VAL A 109 11.79 8.89 1.84
N TYR A 110 12.55 8.28 2.75
CA TYR A 110 13.97 8.54 2.92
C TYR A 110 14.71 7.29 3.43
N GLY A 111 16.03 7.31 3.31
CA GLY A 111 16.95 6.30 3.83
C GLY A 111 17.31 6.60 5.29
N ALA A 112 17.03 5.66 6.20
CA ALA A 112 17.37 5.77 7.61
C ALA A 112 18.50 4.81 7.99
N VAL A 113 19.40 5.24 8.88
CA VAL A 113 20.47 4.37 9.42
C VAL A 113 19.89 3.37 10.42
N ARG A 114 18.85 3.76 11.16
CA ARG A 114 18.21 2.95 12.19
C ARG A 114 16.69 3.00 12.05
N ILE A 115 16.05 1.89 12.36
CA ILE A 115 14.60 1.77 12.42
C ILE A 115 14.13 1.74 13.87
N SER A 116 13.03 2.44 14.15
CA SER A 116 12.32 2.39 15.41
C SER A 116 10.95 1.76 15.16
N ILE A 117 10.78 0.50 15.54
CA ILE A 117 9.49 -0.17 15.38
C ILE A 117 8.66 0.05 16.63
N LYS A 118 7.64 0.91 16.51
CA LYS A 118 6.62 1.02 17.55
C LYS A 118 5.65 -0.14 17.39
N LYS A 119 5.48 -0.94 18.45
CA LYS A 119 4.68 -2.18 18.46
C LYS A 119 3.18 -2.02 18.14
N ASN A 120 2.69 -0.80 17.85
CA ASN A 120 1.27 -0.47 17.65
C ASN A 120 0.96 0.36 16.40
N LEU A 121 1.82 0.41 15.36
CA LEU A 121 1.51 1.09 14.10
C LEU A 121 1.32 0.12 12.92
N ALA A 122 0.35 0.45 12.07
CA ALA A 122 0.10 -0.10 10.74
C ALA A 122 1.36 0.03 9.84
N PRO A 123 1.43 -0.63 8.66
CA PRO A 123 2.60 -1.35 8.10
C PRO A 123 3.80 -0.52 7.64
N ILE A 124 3.92 0.76 8.01
CA ILE A 124 5.01 1.63 7.59
C ILE A 124 5.79 2.11 8.82
N VAL A 125 7.05 1.68 8.88
CA VAL A 125 8.03 2.02 9.92
C VAL A 125 8.35 3.51 9.85
N SER A 126 7.98 4.24 10.91
CA SER A 126 8.32 5.65 11.09
C SER A 126 9.64 5.75 11.85
N SER A 127 10.67 6.33 11.23
CA SER A 127 11.92 6.70 11.91
C SER A 127 11.93 8.21 12.22
N LYS A 128 12.62 8.61 13.30
CA LYS A 128 12.76 10.01 13.72
C LYS A 128 14.04 10.55 13.07
N LYS A 129 13.92 11.67 12.36
CA LYS A 129 15.08 12.40 11.85
C LYS A 129 15.73 13.11 13.05
N GLU A 130 16.97 12.79 13.33
CA GLU A 130 17.84 13.56 14.24
C GLU A 130 18.45 14.71 13.46
#